data_AF-A0A659PA59-F1
#
_entry.id   AF-A0A659PA59-F1
#
_cell.length_a   1.000
_cell.length_b   1.000
_cell.length_c   1.000
_cell.angle_alpha   90.00
_cell.angle_beta   90.00
_cell.angle_gamma   90.00
#
_symmetry.space_group_name_H-M   'P 1'
#
loop_
_entity.id
_entity.type
_entity.pdbx_description
1 polymer ?
#
loop_
_entity_poly.entity_id
_entity_poly.type
_entity_poly.pdbx_seq_one_letter_code
_entity_poly.pdbx_strand_id
1 'polypeptide(L)' 'RTDITAVTTDTSPVATESAKEGEDEYQLIIRVLKETNGVVAGPKGAAQRLGLKRTTLLSRMKRLGIDKDALA' A
#
# COMPACT_ATOMS: atom_id res chain seq x y z
N ARG A 1 -12.32 -12.14 -29.02
CA ARG A 1 -11.06 -12.90 -29.18
C ARG A 1 -9.97 -11.85 -29.30
N THR A 2 -9.64 -11.27 -28.13
CA THR A 2 -8.31 -11.33 -27.47
C THR A 2 -7.38 -10.33 -28.18
N ASP A 3 -6.83 -9.29 -27.55
CA ASP A 3 -5.82 -9.37 -26.50
C ASP A 3 -5.50 -7.99 -25.86
N ILE A 4 -5.51 -7.98 -24.53
CA ILE A 4 -4.62 -7.36 -23.51
C ILE A 4 -3.80 -6.06 -23.73
N THR A 5 -3.59 -5.40 -22.57
CA THR A 5 -2.40 -4.64 -22.10
C THR A 5 -2.17 -3.24 -22.69
N ALA A 6 -1.87 -2.18 -21.93
CA ALA A 6 -1.49 -2.04 -20.52
C ALA A 6 -1.97 -0.66 -20.03
N VAL A 7 -2.60 -0.63 -18.85
CA VAL A 7 -2.78 0.62 -18.10
C VAL A 7 -1.38 1.16 -17.81
N THR A 8 -1.10 2.33 -18.36
CA THR A 8 0.13 3.09 -18.24
C THR A 8 0.59 3.13 -16.79
N THR A 9 1.70 2.47 -16.53
CA THR A 9 2.55 2.69 -15.37
C THR A 9 3.20 4.06 -15.44
N ASP A 10 3.42 4.62 -14.25
CA ASP A 10 4.37 5.69 -13.93
C ASP A 10 3.77 7.11 -13.82
N THR A 11 3.23 7.40 -12.65
CA THR A 11 3.28 8.76 -12.11
C THR A 11 3.92 8.65 -10.74
N SER A 12 5.23 8.87 -10.76
CA SER A 12 6.03 9.53 -9.72
C SER A 12 5.87 9.01 -8.28
N PRO A 13 6.85 8.24 -7.75
CA PRO A 13 7.01 8.17 -6.32
C PRO A 13 7.51 9.54 -5.86
N VAL A 14 6.66 10.34 -5.24
CA VAL A 14 7.13 11.49 -4.47
C VAL A 14 7.91 10.91 -3.28
N ALA A 15 9.21 10.78 -3.49
CA ALA A 15 10.20 10.57 -2.45
C ALA A 15 10.55 11.96 -1.94
N THR A 16 9.84 12.42 -0.92
CA THR A 16 10.13 13.62 -0.12
C THR A 16 9.13 13.50 1.06
N GLU A 17 9.52 13.25 2.31
CA GLU A 17 10.57 13.90 3.08
C GLU A 17 11.03 13.03 4.25
N SER A 18 12.29 12.62 4.16
CA SER A 18 13.10 11.90 5.13
C SER A 18 12.93 12.35 6.59
N ALA A 19 12.90 11.35 7.48
CA ALA A 19 13.32 11.37 8.89
C ALA A 19 12.25 11.43 10.00
N LYS A 20 10.96 11.62 9.70
CA LYS A 20 9.84 11.37 10.65
C LYS A 20 8.82 10.33 10.17
N GLU A 21 8.96 9.88 8.93
CA GLU A 21 7.99 9.05 8.21
C GLU A 21 7.75 7.66 8.79
N GLY A 22 8.67 7.09 9.57
CA GLY A 22 8.55 5.70 10.03
C GLY A 22 7.31 5.45 10.90
N GLU A 23 7.03 6.36 11.83
CA GLU A 23 5.84 6.28 12.69
C GLU A 23 4.57 6.70 11.94
N ASP A 24 4.65 7.77 11.16
CA ASP A 24 3.50 8.29 10.40
C ASP A 24 3.04 7.29 9.33
N GLU A 25 3.97 6.65 8.64
CA GLU A 25 3.70 5.64 7.62
C GLU A 25 3.11 4.36 8.22
N TYR A 26 3.64 3.91 9.38
CA TYR A 26 3.08 2.78 10.10
C TYR A 26 1.62 3.03 10.48
N GLN A 27 1.34 4.19 11.07
CA GLN A 27 -0.01 4.58 11.49
C GLN A 27 -0.95 4.72 10.28
N LEU A 28 -0.47 5.29 9.17
CA LEU A 28 -1.24 5.42 7.93
C LEU A 28 -1.61 4.05 7.35
N ILE A 29 -0.63 3.15 7.26
CA ILE A 29 -0.83 1.78 6.76
C ILE A 29 -1.81 1.02 7.66
N ILE A 30 -1.64 1.09 8.98
CA ILE A 30 -2.56 0.44 9.93
C ILE A 30 -3.97 1.01 9.83
N ARG A 31 -4.13 2.32 9.78
CA ARG A 31 -5.44 2.96 9.67
C ARG A 31 -6.15 2.50 8.41
N VAL A 32 -5.47 2.53 7.26
CA VAL A 32 -6.06 2.08 6.00
C VAL A 32 -6.34 0.59 6.03
N LEU A 33 -5.46 -0.25 6.57
CA LEU A 33 -5.71 -1.69 6.72
C LEU A 33 -6.93 -1.96 7.59
N LYS A 34 -7.13 -1.23 8.69
CA LYS A 34 -8.35 -1.32 9.51
C LYS A 34 -9.59 -0.91 8.74
N GLU A 35 -9.53 0.20 8.01
CA GLU A 35 -10.64 0.66 7.16
C GLU A 35 -10.96 -0.31 6.01
N THR A 36 -9.97 -1.10 5.56
CA THR A 36 -10.15 -2.11 4.51
C THR A 36 -10.26 -3.53 5.05
N ASN A 37 -10.45 -3.72 6.37
CA ASN A 37 -10.53 -5.04 7.02
C ASN A 37 -9.38 -6.00 6.64
N GLY A 38 -8.14 -5.50 6.62
CA GLY A 38 -6.94 -6.29 6.28
C GLY A 38 -6.77 -6.56 4.77
N VAL A 39 -7.67 -6.06 3.91
CA VAL A 39 -7.57 -6.27 2.47
C VAL A 39 -6.43 -5.43 1.88
N VAL A 40 -5.34 -6.07 1.47
CA VAL A 40 -4.17 -5.41 0.88
C VAL A 40 -4.31 -5.23 -0.64
N ALA A 41 -5.05 -6.13 -1.31
CA ALA A 41 -5.12 -6.24 -2.76
C ALA A 41 -6.56 -6.08 -3.28
N GLY A 42 -6.70 -5.56 -4.51
CA GLY A 42 -7.98 -5.37 -5.18
C GLY A 42 -8.47 -3.91 -5.14
N PRO A 43 -9.61 -3.61 -5.79
CA PRO A 43 -10.10 -2.24 -5.98
C PRO A 43 -10.46 -1.53 -4.67
N LYS A 44 -10.75 -2.28 -3.60
CA LYS A 44 -10.99 -1.77 -2.24
C LYS A 44 -9.82 -1.97 -1.28
N GLY A 45 -8.67 -2.43 -1.78
CA GLY A 45 -7.52 -2.75 -0.94
C GLY A 45 -6.73 -1.53 -0.47
N ALA A 46 -5.99 -1.71 0.62
CA ALA A 46 -5.17 -0.65 1.22
C ALA A 46 -4.15 -0.05 0.24
N ALA A 47 -3.56 -0.88 -0.63
CA ALA A 47 -2.63 -0.39 -1.66
C ALA A 47 -3.31 0.59 -2.62
N GLN A 48 -4.53 0.27 -3.05
CA GLN A 48 -5.31 1.12 -3.96
C GLN A 48 -5.72 2.43 -3.27
N ARG A 49 -6.14 2.37 -2.00
CA ARG A 49 -6.53 3.57 -1.22
C ARG A 49 -5.35 4.49 -0.93
N LEU A 50 -4.16 3.92 -0.77
CA LEU A 50 -2.91 4.67 -0.62
C LEU A 50 -2.31 5.13 -1.96
N GLY A 51 -2.89 4.71 -3.10
CA GLY A 51 -2.31 4.99 -4.43
C GLY A 51 -0.96 4.30 -4.66
N LEU A 52 -0.64 3.28 -3.87
CA LEU A 52 0.63 2.56 -3.93
C LEU A 52 0.47 1.26 -4.72
N LYS A 53 1.55 0.83 -5.39
CA LYS A 53 1.61 -0.54 -5.91
C LYS A 53 1.47 -1.52 -4.75
N ARG A 54 0.71 -2.60 -4.95
CA ARG A 54 0.57 -3.70 -3.99
C ARG A 54 1.93 -4.20 -3.48
N THR A 55 2.91 -4.33 -4.39
CA THR A 55 4.27 -4.79 -4.06
C THR A 55 5.03 -3.78 -3.20
N THR A 56 4.83 -2.47 -3.42
CA THR A 56 5.41 -1.40 -2.58
C THR A 56 4.82 -1.42 -1.18
N LEU A 57 3.50 -1.55 -1.06
CA LEU A 57 2.85 -1.67 0.25
C LEU A 57 3.35 -2.91 1.00
N LEU A 58 3.47 -4.07 0.32
CA LEU A 58 4.05 -5.28 0.91
C LEU A 58 5.47 -5.08 1.42
N SER A 59 6.33 -4.40 0.64
CA SER A 59 7.70 -4.12 1.03
C SER A 59 7.77 -3.19 2.25
N ARG A 60 6.93 -2.14 2.29
CA ARG A 60 6.81 -1.21 3.42
C ARG A 60 6.28 -1.91 4.66
N MET A 61 5.24 -2.72 4.54
CA MET A 61 4.68 -3.56 5.61
C MET A 61 5.74 -4.50 6.18
N LYS A 62 6.51 -5.19 5.33
CA LYS A 62 7.60 -6.07 5.78
C LYS A 62 8.71 -5.31 6.51
N ARG A 63 9.06 -4.10 6.04
CA ARG A 63 10.07 -3.24 6.66
C ARG A 63 9.62 -2.69 8.01
N LEU A 64 8.32 -2.41 8.16
CA LEU A 64 7.71 -1.86 9.38
C LEU A 64 7.15 -2.94 10.33
N GLY A 65 7.24 -4.23 9.97
CA GLY A 65 6.70 -5.33 10.77
C GLY A 65 5.17 -5.35 10.88
N ILE A 66 4.47 -4.89 9.84
CA ILE A 66 3.00 -4.87 9.79
C ILE A 66 2.49 -6.14 9.12
N ASP A 67 1.82 -6.99 9.89
CA ASP A 67 1.13 -8.17 9.36
C ASP A 67 -0.35 -7.89 9.10
N LYS A 68 -0.78 -8.09 7.85
CA LYS A 68 -2.19 -7.92 7.44
C LYS A 68 -3.15 -8.87 8.19
N ASP A 69 -2.64 -10.05 8.59
CA ASP A 69 -3.41 -11.09 9.27
C ASP A 69 -3.53 -10.84 10.78
N ALA A 70 -2.67 -9.99 11.35
CA ALA A 70 -2.75 -9.58 12.76
C ALA A 70 -3.80 -8.47 13.01
N LEU A 71 -4.35 -7.89 11.93
CA LEU A 71 -5.28 -6.77 11.95
C LEU A 71 -6.72 -7.16 11.53
N ALA A 72 -6.95 -8.44 11.24
CA ALA A 72 -8.24 -9.00 10.83
C ALA A 72 -9.12 -9.39 12.03
#